data_AF-A0A382KSF9-F1
#
_entry.id   AF-A0A382KSF9-F1
#
_cell.length_a   1.000
_cell.length_b   1.000
_cell.length_c   1.000
_cell.angle_alpha   90.00
_cell.angle_beta   90.00
_cell.angle_gamma   90.00
#
_symmetry.space_group_name_H-M   'P 1'
#
loop_
_entity.id
_entity.type
_entity.pdbx_description
1 polymer ?
#
loop_
_entity_poly.entity_id
_entity_poly.type
_entity_poly.pdbx_seq_one_letter_code
_entity_poly.pdbx_strand_id
1 'polypeptide(L)' 'MGEVDELLIDNTYSRLMDHVTSINVACGGHAGDMNMMTKIIQIAKTKDVKIGAHPSYPDR' A
#
# COMPACT_ATOMS: atom_id res chain seq x y z
N MET A 1 4.23 -0.50 1.35
CA MET A 1 3.38 -0.49 0.13
C MET A 1 2.50 0.75 0.16
N GLY A 2 2.11 1.27 -1.00
CA GLY A 2 1.41 2.56 -1.04
C GLY A 2 2.36 3.76 -0.93
N GLU A 3 3.59 3.62 -1.44
CA GLU A 3 4.64 4.66 -1.32
C GLU A 3 4.97 5.32 -2.67
N VAL A 4 4.85 4.55 -3.76
CA VAL A 4 5.20 4.94 -5.13
C VAL A 4 4.02 4.68 -6.08
N ASP A 5 3.54 5.71 -6.78
CA ASP A 5 2.33 5.68 -7.61
C ASP A 5 2.46 4.76 -8.84
N GLU A 6 3.62 4.75 -9.48
CA GLU A 6 3.88 3.95 -10.67
C GLU A 6 3.66 2.45 -10.40
N LEU A 7 4.04 1.98 -9.21
CA LEU A 7 3.88 0.58 -8.77
C LEU A 7 2.41 0.20 -8.51
N LEU A 8 1.53 1.20 -8.32
CA LEU A 8 0.09 0.99 -8.26
C LEU A 8 -0.51 0.99 -9.67
N ILE A 9 -0.03 1.86 -10.55
CA ILE A 9 -0.51 1.99 -11.94
C ILE A 9 -0.17 0.74 -12.76
N ASP A 10 1.03 0.19 -12.61
CA ASP A 10 1.50 -0.98 -13.37
C ASP A 10 1.09 -2.34 -12.75
N ASN A 11 0.26 -2.31 -11.70
CA ASN A 11 -0.19 -3.47 -10.91
C ASN A 11 0.92 -4.23 -10.17
N THR A 12 2.11 -3.67 -10.01
CA THR A 12 3.21 -4.32 -9.27
C THR A 12 2.82 -4.63 -7.83
N TYR A 13 2.16 -3.72 -7.10
CA TYR A 13 1.71 -4.03 -5.73
C TYR A 13 0.76 -5.22 -5.67
N SER A 14 -0.20 -5.30 -6.61
CA SER A 14 -1.13 -6.42 -6.68
C SER A 14 -0.37 -7.74 -6.90
N ARG A 15 0.58 -7.77 -7.84
CA ARG A 15 1.40 -8.96 -8.11
C ARG A 15 2.28 -9.35 -6.92
N LEU A 16 2.83 -8.37 -6.19
CA LEU A 16 3.59 -8.64 -4.97
C LEU A 16 2.72 -9.27 -3.87
N MET A 17 1.46 -8.86 -3.76
CA MET A 17 0.51 -9.41 -2.79
C MET A 17 0.22 -10.92 -3.00
N ASP A 18 0.46 -11.48 -4.19
CA ASP A 18 0.31 -12.93 -4.43
C ASP A 18 1.39 -13.78 -3.71
N HIS A 19 2.41 -13.13 -3.16
CA HIS A 19 3.58 -13.79 -2.57
C HIS A 19 3.79 -13.45 -1.09
N VAL A 20 2.88 -12.69 -0.47
CA VAL A 20 3.00 -12.27 0.93
C VAL A 20 1.69 -12.47 1.68
N THR A 21 1.78 -12.71 2.98
CA THR A 21 0.61 -12.86 3.86
C THR A 21 0.19 -11.54 4.52
N SER A 22 1.05 -10.52 4.46
CA SER A 22 0.82 -9.22 5.09
C SER A 22 1.58 -8.10 4.38
N ILE A 23 1.03 -6.89 4.43
CA ILE A 23 1.67 -5.66 3.94
C ILE A 23 1.55 -4.55 4.98
N ASN A 24 2.49 -3.61 4.96
CA ASN A 24 2.38 -2.35 5.69
C ASN A 24 2.08 -1.23 4.69
N VAL A 25 1.00 -0.47 4.93
CA VAL A 25 0.51 0.58 4.05
C VAL A 25 0.99 1.94 4.54
N ALA A 26 1.60 2.74 3.66
CA ALA A 26 2.01 4.11 3.99
C ALA A 26 0.84 4.94 4.53
N CYS A 27 1.14 5.90 5.40
CA CYS A 27 0.12 6.63 6.16
C CYS A 27 0.06 8.14 5.89
N GLY A 28 0.76 8.64 4.87
CA GLY A 28 0.70 10.05 4.47
C GLY A 28 1.70 10.99 5.10
N GLY A 29 2.60 10.49 5.97
CA GLY A 29 3.71 11.28 6.52
C GLY A 29 4.78 11.54 5.46
N HIS A 30 5.57 10.52 5.14
CA HIS A 30 6.63 10.59 4.13
C HIS A 30 6.12 10.24 2.72
N ALA A 31 5.13 9.34 2.64
CA ALA A 31 4.58 8.83 1.40
C ALA A 31 3.15 8.32 1.59
N GLY A 32 2.49 8.02 0.45
CA GLY A 32 1.08 7.61 0.38
C GLY A 32 0.09 8.75 0.55
N ASP A 33 -1.00 8.74 -0.21
CA ASP A 33 -2.12 9.65 -0.02
C ASP A 33 -3.43 8.88 0.16
N MET A 34 -4.52 9.59 0.43
CA MET A 34 -5.81 8.97 0.69
C MET A 34 -6.31 8.10 -0.48
N ASN A 35 -6.08 8.51 -1.73
CA ASN A 35 -6.50 7.75 -2.90
C ASN A 35 -5.67 6.47 -3.05
N MET A 36 -4.35 6.58 -2.92
CA MET A 36 -3.42 5.47 -3.03
C MET A 36 -3.65 4.44 -1.91
N MET A 37 -3.72 4.90 -0.67
CA MET A 37 -3.97 4.05 0.51
C MET A 37 -5.30 3.29 0.37
N THR A 38 -6.36 3.96 -0.08
CA THR A 38 -7.68 3.34 -0.28
C THR A 38 -7.61 2.21 -1.31
N LYS A 39 -6.96 2.44 -2.46
CA LYS A 39 -6.78 1.42 -3.49
C LYS A 39 -5.97 0.23 -2.99
N ILE A 40 -4.87 0.47 -2.29
CA ILE A 40 -4.03 -0.61 -1.73
C ILE A 40 -4.81 -1.45 -0.72
N ILE A 41 -5.58 -0.83 0.17
CA ILE A 41 -6.43 -1.53 1.14
C ILE A 41 -7.49 -2.39 0.44
N GLN A 42 -8.12 -1.88 -0.63
CA GLN A 42 -9.10 -2.63 -1.41
C GLN A 42 -8.47 -3.87 -2.05
N ILE A 43 -7.31 -3.73 -2.69
CA ILE A 43 -6.59 -4.85 -3.32
C ILE A 43 -6.21 -5.89 -2.27
N ALA A 44 -5.65 -5.46 -1.13
CA ALA A 44 -5.24 -6.37 -0.05
C ALA A 44 -6.41 -7.15 0.52
N LYS A 45 -7.59 -6.51 0.69
CA LYS A 45 -8.82 -7.19 1.13
C LYS A 45 -9.28 -8.24 0.11
N THR A 46 -9.26 -7.92 -1.18
CA THR A 46 -9.63 -8.89 -2.23
C THR A 46 -8.71 -10.11 -2.26
N LYS A 47 -7.44 -9.94 -1.88
CA LYS A 47 -6.43 -11.01 -1.85
C LYS A 47 -6.26 -11.70 -0.49
N ASP A 48 -7.10 -11.36 0.49
CA ASP A 48 -7.00 -11.87 1.88
C ASP A 48 -5.60 -11.64 2.52
N VAL A 49 -4.97 -10.51 2.19
CA VAL A 49 -3.66 -10.10 2.73
C VAL A 49 -3.87 -9.23 3.97
N LYS A 50 -3.17 -9.54 5.06
CA LYS A 50 -3.25 -8.78 6.31
C LYS A 50 -2.66 -7.38 6.15
N ILE A 51 -3.28 -6.38 6.78
CA ILE A 51 -2.93 -4.97 6.60
C ILE A 51 -2.36 -4.41 7.91
N GLY A 52 -1.15 -3.87 7.84
CA GLY A 52 -0.51 -3.09 8.90
C GLY A 52 -0.36 -1.62 8.49
N ALA A 53 -0.17 -0.74 9.48
CA ALA A 53 0.16 0.66 9.25
C ALA A 53 1.67 0.84 9.09
N HIS A 54 2.08 1.72 8.17
CA HIS A 54 3.46 2.20 8.04
C HIS A 54 3.53 3.72 8.29
N PRO A 55 3.49 4.15 9.57
CA PRO A 55 3.63 5.55 9.93
C PRO A 55 5.07 6.04 9.76
N SER A 56 5.24 7.36 9.66
CA SER A 56 6.54 8.02 9.57
C SER A 56 6.48 9.47 10.07
N TYR A 57 7.61 10.15 10.04
CA TYR A 57 7.66 11.61 10.17
C TYR A 57 6.90 12.31 9.02
N PRO A 58 6.47 13.57 9.21
CA PRO A 58 5.86 14.40 8.18
C PRO A 58 6.94 15.14 7.37
N ASP A 59 7.65 14.41 6.51
CA ASP A 59 8.85 14.87 5.78
C ASP A 59 8.73 14.75 4.24
N ARG A 60 7.49 14.68 3.75
CA ARG A 60 7.16 14.69 2.32
C ARG A 60 7.58 15.98 1.62
#